data_AF-U6DNV9-F1
#
_entry.id   AF-U6DNV9-F1
#
_cell.length_a   1.000
_cell.length_b   1.000
_cell.length_c   1.000
_cell.angle_alpha   90.00
_cell.angle_beta   90.00
_cell.angle_gamma   90.00
#
_symmetry.space_group_name_H-M   'P 1'
#
loop_
_entity.id
_entity.type
_entity.pdbx_description
1 polymer ?
#
loop_
_entity_poly.entity_id
_entity_poly.type
_entity_poly.pdbx_seq_one_letter_code
_entity_poly.pdbx_strand_id
1 'polypeptide(L)'
;GDWTYEEQFKQLYELDGDPKRKEFLDDLFSFMQKRGTPVNRIPIMAKQVLDLFMLYVLVTEKGGLVEVINKKLWREITKGLNLPTSITSAAFTLRTQYMKYLYPYECEKRGLSSPNELQAAIDSNRREGRRQSFGGSLFAYSPGGAHGMLSS
;
A
#
# COMPACT_ATOMS: atom_id res chain seq x y z
N GLY A 1 34.19 12.95 -4.54
CA GLY A 1 33.86 11.77 -5.35
C GLY A 1 32.36 11.66 -5.33
N ASP A 2 31.73 11.68 -6.51
CA ASP A 2 30.29 11.40 -6.63
C ASP A 2 30.04 9.96 -6.20
N TRP A 3 29.37 9.79 -5.07
CA TRP A 3 28.85 8.49 -4.67
C TRP A 3 27.70 8.15 -5.61
N THR A 4 27.77 7.01 -6.28
CA THR A 4 26.67 6.56 -7.15
C THR A 4 25.51 6.01 -6.30
N TYR A 5 24.27 6.09 -6.80
CA TYR A 5 23.11 5.47 -6.12
C TYR A 5 23.29 3.96 -5.95
N GLU A 6 23.97 3.31 -6.88
CA GLU A 6 24.33 1.90 -6.83
C GLU A 6 25.23 1.57 -5.63
N GLU A 7 26.25 2.38 -5.34
CA GLU A 7 27.09 2.19 -4.15
C GLU A 7 26.32 2.49 -2.86
N GLN A 8 25.50 3.54 -2.86
CA GLN A 8 24.74 3.95 -1.68
C GLN A 8 23.65 2.93 -1.31
N PHE A 9 23.02 2.31 -2.30
CA PHE A 9 21.92 1.37 -2.15
C PHE A 9 22.23 0.00 -2.71
N LYS A 10 23.49 -0.44 -2.62
CA LYS A 10 24.00 -1.69 -3.17
C LYS A 10 23.11 -2.91 -2.91
N GLN A 11 22.62 -3.05 -1.67
CA GLN A 11 21.71 -4.13 -1.28
C GLN A 11 20.42 -4.18 -2.10
N LEU A 12 19.93 -3.04 -2.61
CA LEU A 12 18.70 -2.95 -3.42
C LEU A 12 18.96 -3.31 -4.89
N TYR A 13 20.14 -2.95 -5.42
CA TYR A 13 20.55 -3.29 -6.80
C TYR A 13 20.93 -4.77 -6.93
N GLU A 14 21.47 -5.38 -5.88
CA GLU A 14 21.90 -6.79 -5.88
C GLU A 14 20.81 -7.78 -5.43
N LEU A 15 19.55 -7.34 -5.23
CA LEU A 15 18.46 -8.25 -4.81
C LEU A 15 18.14 -9.31 -5.87
N ASP A 16 18.24 -8.97 -7.15
CA ASP A 16 18.21 -9.92 -8.26
C ASP A 16 19.13 -9.47 -9.39
N GLY A 17 19.31 -10.34 -10.39
CA GLY A 17 20.14 -10.07 -11.57
C GLY A 17 19.37 -9.48 -12.76
N ASP A 18 18.17 -8.91 -12.57
CA ASP A 18 17.40 -8.35 -13.68
C ASP A 18 18.06 -7.03 -14.14
N PRO A 19 18.51 -6.90 -15.40
CA PRO A 19 19.08 -5.65 -15.91
C PRO A 19 18.10 -4.46 -15.79
N LYS A 20 16.78 -4.71 -15.85
CA LYS A 20 15.76 -3.66 -15.72
C LYS A 20 15.70 -3.07 -14.31
N ARG A 21 16.13 -3.82 -13.29
CA ARG A 21 16.17 -3.32 -11.91
C ARG A 21 17.08 -2.11 -11.81
N LYS A 22 18.30 -2.22 -12.35
CA LYS A 22 19.28 -1.13 -12.33
C LYS A 22 18.74 0.11 -13.03
N GLU A 23 18.24 -0.05 -14.26
CA GLU A 23 17.66 1.04 -15.04
C GLU A 23 16.50 1.73 -14.32
N PHE A 24 15.60 0.93 -13.71
CA PHE A 24 14.48 1.46 -12.95
C PHE A 24 14.93 2.25 -11.72
N LEU A 25 15.86 1.71 -10.93
CA LEU A 25 16.33 2.35 -9.70
C LEU A 25 17.07 3.66 -10.01
N ASP A 26 17.92 3.67 -11.04
CA ASP A 26 18.62 4.87 -11.49
C ASP A 26 17.64 5.97 -11.94
N ASP A 27 16.63 5.60 -12.76
CA ASP A 27 15.60 6.53 -13.22
C ASP A 27 14.72 7.03 -12.05
N LEU A 28 14.34 6.14 -11.14
CA LEU A 28 13.55 6.48 -9.95
C LEU A 28 14.29 7.47 -9.05
N PHE A 29 15.54 7.19 -8.69
CA PHE A 29 16.31 8.07 -7.80
C PHE A 29 16.61 9.41 -8.46
N SER A 30 16.93 9.41 -9.75
CA SER A 30 17.10 10.63 -10.54
C SER A 30 15.82 11.47 -10.60
N PHE A 31 14.67 10.82 -10.80
CA PHE A 31 13.36 11.48 -10.77
C PHE A 31 13.08 12.10 -9.39
N MET A 32 13.30 11.35 -8.32
CA MET A 32 13.07 11.81 -6.95
C MET A 32 14.00 12.97 -6.56
N GLN A 33 15.26 12.94 -7.02
CA GLN A 33 16.22 14.03 -6.86
C GLN A 33 15.75 15.30 -7.59
N LYS A 34 15.33 15.19 -8.85
CA LYS A 34 14.83 16.32 -9.65
C LYS A 34 13.57 16.94 -9.05
N ARG A 35 12.73 16.14 -8.42
CA ARG A 35 11.51 16.59 -7.72
C ARG A 35 11.78 17.27 -6.37
N GLY A 36 13.04 17.31 -5.91
CA GLY A 36 13.40 17.89 -4.62
C GLY A 36 13.09 17.01 -3.41
N THR A 37 12.81 15.72 -3.63
CA THR A 37 12.56 14.73 -2.56
C THR A 37 13.52 13.54 -2.71
N PRO A 38 14.85 13.76 -2.58
CA PRO A 38 15.82 12.70 -2.78
C PRO A 38 15.63 11.55 -1.80
N VAL A 39 15.90 10.33 -2.27
CA VAL A 39 15.83 9.13 -1.44
C VAL A 39 17.14 9.01 -0.68
N ASN A 40 17.14 9.38 0.60
CA ASN A 40 18.35 9.31 1.44
C ASN A 40 18.52 7.95 2.13
N ARG A 41 17.44 7.19 2.29
CA ARG A 41 17.45 5.88 2.97
C ARG A 41 16.30 5.01 2.49
N ILE A 42 16.62 3.77 2.11
CA ILE A 42 15.62 2.77 1.74
C ILE A 42 14.94 2.24 3.01
N PRO A 43 13.60 2.17 3.05
CA PRO A 43 12.89 1.60 4.18
C PRO A 43 13.21 0.11 4.34
N ILE A 44 13.26 -0.35 5.60
CA ILE A 44 13.45 -1.74 5.97
C ILE A 44 12.12 -2.30 6.45
N MET A 45 11.76 -3.49 5.98
CA MET A 45 10.57 -4.22 6.40
C MET A 45 10.94 -5.66 6.69
N ALA A 46 10.49 -6.20 7.83
CA ALA A 46 10.82 -7.57 8.24
C ALA A 46 12.33 -7.88 8.30
N LYS A 47 13.15 -6.90 8.72
CA LYS A 47 14.63 -6.95 8.74
C LYS A 47 15.28 -7.04 7.35
N GLN A 48 14.54 -6.85 6.26
CA GLN A 48 15.05 -6.84 4.90
C GLN A 48 14.81 -5.46 4.26
N VAL A 49 15.68 -5.09 3.31
CA VAL A 49 15.48 -3.87 2.51
C VAL A 49 14.20 -4.03 1.71
N LEU A 50 13.36 -3.00 1.69
CA LEU A 50 12.14 -3.03 0.89
C LEU A 50 12.50 -2.95 -0.60
N ASP A 51 12.13 -3.98 -1.35
CA ASP A 51 12.34 -4.04 -2.78
C ASP A 51 11.42 -3.06 -3.53
N LEU A 52 11.93 -1.86 -3.80
CA LEU A 52 11.19 -0.80 -4.50
C LEU A 52 10.83 -1.18 -5.95
N PHE A 53 11.69 -1.96 -6.62
CA PHE A 53 11.45 -2.40 -7.99
C PHE A 53 10.29 -3.39 -8.04
N MET A 54 10.38 -4.48 -7.28
CA MET A 54 9.31 -5.48 -7.24
C MET A 54 8.01 -4.90 -6.69
N LEU A 55 8.07 -4.00 -5.71
CA LEU A 55 6.88 -3.34 -5.20
C LEU A 55 6.19 -2.50 -6.29
N TYR A 56 6.96 -1.75 -7.08
CA TYR A 56 6.42 -0.98 -8.20
C TYR A 56 5.80 -1.89 -9.28
N VAL A 57 6.51 -2.94 -9.69
CA VAL A 57 6.03 -3.89 -10.70
C VAL A 57 4.71 -4.53 -10.24
N LEU A 58 4.69 -5.13 -9.05
CA LEU A 58 3.50 -5.81 -8.54
C LEU A 58 2.30 -4.89 -8.39
N VAL A 59 2.49 -3.64 -7.96
CA VAL A 59 1.38 -2.68 -7.81
C VAL A 59 0.88 -2.20 -9.17
N THR A 60 1.78 -1.88 -10.09
CA THR A 60 1.39 -1.39 -11.43
C THR A 60 0.74 -2.48 -12.28
N GLU A 61 1.18 -3.74 -12.18
CA GLU A 61 0.50 -4.90 -12.80
C GLU A 61 -0.94 -5.09 -12.31
N LYS A 62 -1.23 -4.65 -11.08
CA LYS A 62 -2.59 -4.70 -10.49
C LYS A 62 -3.41 -3.44 -10.76
N GLY A 63 -2.92 -2.52 -11.60
CA GLY A 63 -3.63 -1.28 -11.96
C GLY A 63 -3.25 -0.07 -11.11
N GLY A 64 -2.17 -0.13 -10.34
CA GLY A 64 -1.64 1.01 -9.57
C GLY A 64 -2.11 1.05 -8.12
N LEU A 65 -1.62 2.06 -7.39
CA LEU A 65 -1.81 2.13 -5.94
C LEU A 65 -3.29 2.17 -5.52
N VAL A 66 -4.11 2.95 -6.22
CA VAL A 66 -5.54 3.12 -5.91
C VAL A 66 -6.29 1.80 -6.05
N GLU A 67 -6.00 1.06 -7.12
CA GLU A 67 -6.65 -0.20 -7.41
C GLU A 67 -6.30 -1.27 -6.38
N VAL A 68 -5.03 -1.32 -5.96
CA VAL A 68 -4.58 -2.19 -4.85
C VAL A 68 -5.29 -1.87 -3.53
N ILE A 69 -5.54 -0.58 -3.24
CA ILE A 69 -6.28 -0.15 -2.04
C ILE A 69 -7.76 -0.56 -2.12
N ASN A 70 -8.41 -0.29 -3.26
CA ASN A 70 -9.84 -0.58 -3.46
C ASN A 70 -10.13 -2.08 -3.42
N LYS A 71 -9.31 -2.88 -4.12
CA LYS A 71 -9.44 -4.34 -4.18
C LYS A 71 -8.81 -5.09 -3.01
N LYS A 72 -8.20 -4.37 -2.05
CA LYS A 72 -7.52 -4.94 -0.87
C LYS A 72 -6.46 -5.99 -1.21
N LEU A 73 -5.69 -5.74 -2.27
CA LEU A 73 -4.72 -6.70 -2.82
C LEU A 73 -3.39 -6.75 -2.07
N TRP A 74 -3.26 -6.03 -0.94
CA TRP A 74 -2.02 -5.98 -0.16
C TRP A 74 -1.46 -7.34 0.23
N ARG A 75 -2.32 -8.34 0.48
CA ARG A 75 -1.89 -9.71 0.80
C ARG A 75 -1.19 -10.40 -0.37
N GLU A 76 -1.64 -10.13 -1.60
CA GLU A 76 -0.96 -10.60 -2.81
C GLU A 76 0.37 -9.89 -3.00
N ILE A 77 0.41 -8.56 -2.79
CA ILE A 77 1.64 -7.77 -2.89
C ILE A 77 2.69 -8.27 -1.88
N THR A 78 2.31 -8.50 -0.62
CA THR A 78 3.22 -9.05 0.40
C THR A 78 3.76 -10.42 0.02
N LYS A 79 2.93 -11.27 -0.59
CA LYS A 79 3.35 -12.60 -1.04
C LYS A 79 4.32 -12.51 -2.21
N GLY A 80 4.05 -11.63 -3.17
CA GLY A 80 4.95 -11.39 -4.31
C GLY A 80 6.32 -10.82 -3.90
N LEU A 81 6.35 -10.04 -2.80
CA LEU A 81 7.59 -9.53 -2.20
C LEU A 81 8.31 -10.55 -1.29
N ASN A 82 7.81 -11.79 -1.21
CA ASN A 82 8.30 -12.81 -0.28
C ASN A 82 8.35 -12.34 1.20
N LEU A 83 7.47 -11.41 1.58
CA LEU A 83 7.38 -10.93 2.95
C LEU A 83 6.51 -11.87 3.79
N PRO A 84 6.85 -12.08 5.07
CA PRO A 84 6.02 -12.87 5.97
C PRO A 84 4.59 -12.35 6.07
N THR A 85 3.60 -13.22 5.85
CA THR A 85 2.17 -12.86 5.94
C THR A 85 1.70 -12.56 7.35
N SER A 86 2.51 -12.87 8.37
CA SER A 86 2.25 -12.58 9.78
C SER A 86 2.46 -11.10 10.16
N ILE A 87 2.96 -10.27 9.24
CA ILE A 87 3.18 -8.85 9.50
C ILE A 87 1.83 -8.12 9.45
N THR A 88 1.23 -7.91 10.62
CA THR A 88 -0.08 -7.27 10.77
C THR A 88 -0.16 -5.88 10.12
N SER A 89 0.90 -5.08 10.21
CA SER A 89 0.95 -3.72 9.67
C SER A 89 1.44 -3.64 8.21
N ALA A 90 1.56 -4.77 7.51
CA ALA A 90 2.20 -4.81 6.20
C ALA A 90 1.52 -3.91 5.17
N ALA A 91 0.19 -4.01 5.06
CA ALA A 91 -0.59 -3.20 4.13
C ALA A 91 -0.38 -1.68 4.36
N PHE A 92 -0.41 -1.25 5.63
CA PHE A 92 -0.23 0.16 5.98
C PHE A 92 1.19 0.65 5.67
N THR A 93 2.20 -0.15 6.05
CA THR A 93 3.61 0.18 5.82
C THR A 93 3.90 0.27 4.32
N LEU A 94 3.55 -0.77 3.55
CA LEU A 94 3.77 -0.81 2.11
C LEU A 94 3.08 0.36 1.41
N ARG A 95 1.82 0.63 1.75
CA ARG A 95 1.10 1.79 1.21
C ARG A 95 1.81 3.10 1.49
N THR A 96 2.25 3.31 2.73
CA THR A 96 2.93 4.56 3.13
C THR A 96 4.25 4.74 2.39
N GLN A 97 5.04 3.66 2.26
CA GLN A 97 6.30 3.70 1.51
C GLN A 97 6.06 3.92 0.02
N TYR A 98 5.03 3.26 -0.55
CA TYR A 98 4.65 3.45 -1.95
C TYR A 98 4.25 4.89 -2.23
N MET A 99 3.37 5.47 -1.41
CA MET A 99 2.93 6.86 -1.53
C MET A 99 4.11 7.83 -1.50
N LYS A 100 5.12 7.55 -0.66
CA LYS A 100 6.27 8.43 -0.49
C LYS A 100 7.25 8.36 -1.66
N TYR A 101 7.58 7.14 -2.12
CA TYR A 101 8.71 6.93 -3.03
C TYR A 101 8.29 6.59 -4.46
N LEU A 102 7.18 5.90 -4.66
CA LEU A 102 6.81 5.30 -5.94
C LEU A 102 5.60 5.97 -6.59
N TYR A 103 4.65 6.48 -5.80
CA TYR A 103 3.41 7.06 -6.32
C TYR A 103 3.65 8.28 -7.24
N PRO A 104 4.53 9.26 -6.90
CA PRO A 104 4.80 10.36 -7.82
C PRO A 104 5.39 9.88 -9.15
N TYR A 105 6.22 8.84 -9.11
CA TYR A 105 6.80 8.22 -10.29
C TYR A 105 5.76 7.44 -11.11
N GLU A 106 4.85 6.72 -10.47
CA GLU A 106 3.71 6.05 -11.10
C GLU A 106 2.80 7.05 -11.82
N CYS A 107 2.43 8.16 -11.17
CA CYS A 107 1.61 9.19 -11.77
C CYS A 107 2.26 9.76 -13.04
N GLU A 108 3.56 10.07 -12.98
CA GLU A 108 4.31 10.63 -14.13
C GLU A 108 4.45 9.63 -15.28
N LYS A 109 4.85 8.38 -14.99
CA LYS A 109 5.20 7.40 -16.03
C LYS A 109 4.00 6.63 -16.57
N ARG A 110 2.95 6.45 -15.78
CA ARG A 110 1.80 5.59 -16.12
C ARG A 110 0.45 6.31 -16.04
N GLY A 111 0.32 7.34 -15.21
CA GLY A 111 -0.94 8.08 -15.07
C GLY A 111 -2.13 7.23 -14.62
N LEU A 112 -1.90 6.17 -13.82
CA LEU A 112 -2.94 5.21 -13.45
C LEU A 112 -3.98 5.77 -12.48
N SER A 113 -3.64 6.81 -11.73
CA SER A 113 -4.54 7.43 -10.76
C SER A 113 -4.13 8.86 -10.38
N SER A 114 -5.09 9.58 -9.82
CA SER A 114 -4.94 10.95 -9.32
C SER A 114 -4.90 11.03 -7.79
N PRO A 115 -4.25 12.07 -7.21
CA PRO A 115 -4.24 12.28 -5.75
C PRO A 115 -5.63 12.29 -5.10
N ASN A 116 -6.65 12.76 -5.82
CA ASN A 116 -8.03 12.81 -5.35
C ASN A 116 -8.63 11.41 -5.23
N GLU A 117 -8.44 10.56 -6.25
CA GLU A 117 -8.89 9.16 -6.23
C GLU A 117 -8.18 8.37 -5.14
N LEU A 118 -6.87 8.61 -4.96
CA LEU A 118 -6.12 8.04 -3.86
C LEU A 118 -6.73 8.43 -2.52
N GLN A 119 -6.98 9.72 -2.29
CA GLN A 119 -7.57 10.17 -1.03
C GLN A 119 -8.96 9.53 -0.77
N ALA A 120 -9.77 9.38 -1.81
CA ALA A 120 -11.09 8.73 -1.72
C ALA A 120 -10.97 7.23 -1.37
N ALA A 121 -10.06 6.50 -2.02
CA ALA A 121 -9.81 5.08 -1.74
C ALA A 121 -9.35 4.86 -0.29
N ILE A 122 -8.49 5.77 0.21
CA ILE A 122 -8.00 5.77 1.58
C ILE A 122 -9.13 5.97 2.59
N ASP A 123 -9.99 6.95 2.34
CA ASP A 123 -11.10 7.28 3.23
C ASP A 123 -12.14 6.16 3.27
N SER A 124 -12.45 5.57 2.11
CA SER A 124 -13.32 4.40 2.00
C SER A 124 -12.80 3.23 2.85
N ASN A 125 -11.51 2.92 2.75
CA ASN A 125 -10.87 1.86 3.53
C ASN A 125 -10.92 2.13 5.04
N ARG A 126 -10.77 3.39 5.48
CA ARG A 126 -10.91 3.78 6.89
C ARG A 126 -12.33 3.64 7.43
N ARG A 127 -13.35 3.99 6.64
CA ARG A 127 -14.76 3.87 7.05
C ARG A 127 -15.17 2.42 7.23
N GLU A 128 -14.69 1.52 6.37
CA GLU A 128 -15.04 0.11 6.43
C GLU A 128 -14.49 -0.58 7.70
N GLY A 129 -13.26 -0.25 8.11
CA GLY A 129 -12.69 -0.75 9.36
C GLY A 129 -13.51 -0.34 10.60
N ARG A 130 -14.21 0.79 10.55
CA ARG A 130 -15.10 1.25 11.64
C ARG A 130 -16.43 0.49 11.67
N ARG A 131 -16.95 0.06 10.51
CA ARG A 131 -18.20 -0.71 10.41
C ARG A 131 -18.06 -2.12 10.98
N GLN A 132 -16.89 -2.76 10.85
CA GLN A 132 -16.67 -4.08 11.47
C GLN A 132 -16.64 -4.05 13.00
N SER A 133 -16.33 -2.90 13.63
CA SER A 133 -16.23 -2.80 15.09
C SER A 133 -17.58 -2.63 15.81
N PHE A 134 -18.68 -2.37 15.11
CA PHE A 134 -20.01 -2.11 15.71
C PHE A 134 -21.12 -3.04 15.16
N GLY A 135 -20.76 -4.15 14.53
CA GLY A 135 -21.72 -5.13 13.98
C GLY A 135 -22.09 -6.28 14.92
N GLY A 136 -21.70 -6.24 16.20
CA GLY A 136 -22.03 -7.25 17.19
C GLY A 136 -23.08 -6.73 18.17
N SER A 137 -24.23 -7.39 18.23
CA SER A 137 -25.34 -7.24 19.20
C SER A 137 -26.52 -6.34 18.78
N LEU A 138 -27.18 -6.69 17.69
CA LEU A 138 -28.62 -6.43 17.54
C LEU A 138 -29.41 -7.55 18.24
N PHE A 139 -29.42 -7.53 19.58
CA PHE A 139 -30.55 -8.07 20.33
C PHE A 139 -31.69 -7.05 20.20
N ALA A 140 -32.38 -7.07 19.05
CA ALA A 140 -33.69 -6.44 18.93
C ALA A 140 -34.67 -7.33 19.70
N TYR A 141 -34.94 -6.96 20.96
CA TYR A 141 -36.09 -7.50 21.68
C TYR A 141 -37.34 -7.25 20.83
N SER A 142 -38.08 -8.31 20.52
CA SER A 142 -39.40 -8.20 19.92
C SER A 142 -40.43 -8.06 21.05
N PRO A 143 -41.20 -6.98 21.17
CA PRO A 143 -42.35 -6.97 22.05
C PRO A 143 -43.53 -7.55 21.26
N GLY A 144 -43.77 -8.85 21.41
CA GLY A 144 -44.91 -9.54 20.82
C GLY A 144 -45.42 -10.64 21.73
N GLY A 145 -46.46 -10.35 22.51
CA GLY A 145 -47.17 -11.35 23.33
C GLY A 145 -48.35 -10.72 24.06
N ALA A 146 -49.55 -10.97 23.56
CA ALA A 146 -50.83 -10.42 23.98
C ALA A 146 -51.49 -11.17 25.16
N HIS A 147 -52.24 -10.46 26.00
CA HIS A 147 -53.45 -10.88 26.75
C HIS A 147 -53.95 -9.65 27.53
N GLY A 148 -55.19 -9.17 27.56
CA GLY A 148 -56.50 -9.68 27.19
C GLY A 148 -57.48 -9.23 28.29
N MET A 149 -58.49 -8.42 27.91
CA MET A 149 -59.81 -8.27 28.59
C MET A 149 -59.81 -7.59 29.99
N LEU A 150 -60.79 -6.82 30.49
CA LEU A 150 -62.21 -6.52 30.23
C LEU A 150 -62.60 -5.21 30.98
N SER A 151 -63.73 -4.61 30.57
CA SER A 151 -64.54 -3.57 31.26
C SER A 151 -64.79 -3.86 32.76
N SER A 152 -65.16 -2.91 33.63
CA SER A 152 -66.00 -1.70 33.52
C SER A 152 -65.63 -0.68 34.61
#